data_AF-A0A2M7SS25-F1
#
_entry.id   AF-A0A2M7SS25-F1
#
_cell.length_a   1.000
_cell.length_b   1.000
_cell.length_c   1.000
_cell.angle_alpha   90.00
_cell.angle_beta   90.00
_cell.angle_gamma   90.00
#
_symmetry.space_group_name_H-M   'P 1'
#
loop_
_entity.id
_entity.type
_entity.pdbx_description
1 polymer ?
#
loop_
_entity_poly.entity_id
_entity_poly.type
_entity_poly.pdbx_seq_one_letter_code
_entity_poly.pdbx_strand_id
1 'polypeptide(L)' 'KALCTLPDGRIVAAQQGKLLATSFHPELTADDRFHRYFLHLASPNP' A
#
# COMPACT_ATOMS: atom_id res chain seq x y z
N LYS A 1 -4.01 -9.91 0.43
CA LYS A 1 -2.65 -10.10 -0.16
C LYS A 1 -1.65 -9.28 0.64
N ALA A 2 -0.56 -9.88 1.13
CA ALA A 2 0.57 -9.13 1.67
C ALA A 2 1.35 -8.48 0.52
N LEU A 3 1.65 -7.18 0.65
CA LEU A 3 2.41 -6.42 -0.35
C LEU A 3 3.87 -6.24 0.08
N CYS A 4 4.09 -6.01 1.38
CA CYS A 4 5.42 -5.85 1.96
C CYS A 4 5.49 -6.55 3.32
N THR A 5 6.63 -7.18 3.58
CA THR A 5 6.97 -7.84 4.85
C THR A 5 8.36 -7.41 5.30
N LEU A 6 8.54 -7.29 6.62
CA LEU A 6 9.86 -7.14 7.22
C LEU A 6 10.66 -8.46 7.16
N PRO A 7 11.99 -8.43 7.38
CA PRO A 7 12.81 -9.65 7.39
C PRO A 7 12.34 -10.74 8.36
N ASP A 8 11.64 -10.36 9.43
CA ASP A 8 11.07 -11.28 10.42
C ASP A 8 9.66 -11.78 10.08
N GLY A 9 9.15 -11.45 8.88
CA GLY A 9 7.87 -11.92 8.38
C GLY A 9 6.66 -11.07 8.76
N ARG A 10 6.82 -9.99 9.56
CA ARG A 10 5.70 -9.09 9.87
C ARG A 10 5.22 -8.35 8.63
N ILE A 11 3.92 -8.41 8.37
CA ILE A 11 3.28 -7.68 7.26
C ILE A 11 3.17 -6.20 7.64
N VAL A 12 3.67 -5.31 6.78
CA VAL A 12 3.63 -3.86 6.99
C VAL A 12 2.81 -3.12 5.94
N ALA A 13 2.48 -3.80 4.84
CA ALA A 13 1.50 -3.34 3.86
C ALA A 13 0.67 -4.51 3.33
N ALA A 14 -0.65 -4.33 3.25
CA ALA A 14 -1.59 -5.33 2.80
C ALA A 14 -2.72 -4.74 1.94
N GLN A 15 -3.28 -5.57 1.06
CA GLN A 15 -4.40 -5.21 0.20
C GLN A 15 -5.48 -6.28 0.19
N GLN A 16 -6.75 -5.86 0.17
CA GLN A 16 -7.91 -6.72 -0.07
C GLN A 16 -8.93 -6.00 -0.96
N GLY A 17 -9.06 -6.44 -2.22
CA GLY A 17 -9.86 -5.71 -3.21
C GLY A 17 -9.34 -4.28 -3.40
N LYS A 18 -10.19 -3.29 -3.17
CA LYS A 18 -9.85 -1.86 -3.19
C LYS A 18 -9.35 -1.31 -1.84
N LEU A 19 -9.30 -2.13 -0.79
CA LEU A 19 -8.77 -1.72 0.51
C LEU A 19 -7.24 -1.87 0.50
N LEU A 20 -6.55 -0.82 0.94
CA LEU A 20 -5.11 -0.76 1.15
C LEU A 20 -4.83 -0.33 2.59
N ALA A 21 -3.94 -1.05 3.28
CA ALA A 21 -3.54 -0.75 4.65
C ALA A 21 -2.01 -0.73 4.77
N THR A 22 -1.49 0.23 5.54
CA THR A 22 -0.08 0.36 5.92
C THR A 22 0.04 0.51 7.43
N SER A 23 1.09 -0.07 8.03
CA SER A 23 1.44 0.16 9.44
C SER A 23 2.46 1.28 9.62
N PHE A 24 2.75 2.00 8.55
CA PHE A 24 3.69 3.11 8.48
C PHE A 24 3.01 4.30 7.78
N HIS A 25 3.66 5.46 7.85
CA HIS A 25 3.22 6.72 7.27
C HIS A 25 3.87 6.93 5.89
N PRO A 26 3.22 6.54 4.77
CA PRO A 26 3.77 6.71 3.42
C PRO A 26 3.99 8.18 3.05
N GLU A 27 3.40 9.13 3.78
CA GLU A 27 3.52 10.57 3.60
C GLU A 27 4.81 11.18 4.18
N LEU A 28 5.52 10.46 5.06
CA LEU A 28 6.76 10.94 5.69
C LEU A 28 8.01 10.70 4.83
N THR A 29 7.83 10.63 3.51
CA THR A 29 8.88 10.55 2.50
C THR A 29 8.45 11.29 1.24
N ALA A 30 9.41 11.72 0.41
CA ALA A 30 9.12 12.31 -0.90
C ALA A 30 8.69 11.26 -1.95
N ASP A 31 8.80 9.97 -1.64
CA ASP A 31 8.41 8.86 -2.52
C ASP A 31 6.88 8.65 -2.49
N ASP A 32 6.21 8.98 -3.58
CA ASP A 32 4.75 8.98 -3.69
C ASP A 32 4.16 7.65 -4.20
N ARG A 33 4.97 6.59 -4.38
CA ARG A 33 4.51 5.36 -5.04
C ARG A 33 3.30 4.71 -4.37
N PHE A 34 3.20 4.73 -3.05
CA PHE A 34 2.03 4.22 -2.33
C PHE A 34 0.77 5.07 -2.58
N HIS A 35 0.91 6.40 -2.67
CA HIS A 35 -0.19 7.30 -2.99
C HIS A 35 -0.69 7.06 -4.42
N ARG A 36 0.22 6.96 -5.39
CA ARG A 36 -0.12 6.64 -6.77
C ARG A 36 -0.80 5.28 -6.90
N TYR A 37 -0.31 4.29 -6.16
CA TYR A 37 -0.92 2.97 -6.11
C TYR A 37 -2.35 3.01 -5.54
N PHE A 38 -2.56 3.75 -4.46
CA PHE A 38 -3.90 3.96 -3.89
C PHE A 38 -4.87 4.59 -4.89
N LEU A 39 -4.44 5.65 -5.60
CA LEU A 39 -5.25 6.29 -6.65
C LEU A 39 -5.59 5.33 -7.80
N HIS A 40 -4.66 4.47 -8.18
CA HIS A 40 -4.91 3.43 -9.19
C HIS A 40 -6.00 2.44 -8.73
N LEU A 41 -6.03 2.05 -7.46
CA LEU A 41 -7.09 1.17 -6.90
C LEU A 41 -8.46 1.86 -6.86
N ALA A 42 -8.48 3.18 -6.63
CA ALA A 42 -9.69 3.98 -6.60
C ALA A 42 -10.28 4.21 -8.00
N SER A 43 -9.43 4.25 -9.02
CA SER A 43 -9.85 4.42 -10.40
C SER A 43 -10.74 3.25 -10.83
N PRO A 44 -11.85 3.51 -11.55
CA PRO A 44 -12.57 2.44 -12.22
C PRO A 44 -11.60 1.81 -13.24
N ASN A 45 -11.45 0.48 -13.19
CA ASN A 45 -10.89 -0.21 -14.35
C ASN A 45 -11.79 0.10 -15.56
N PRO A 46 -11.24 0.28 -16.78
CA PRO A 46 -12.05 0.10 -17.97
C PRO A 46 -12.72 -1.28 -17.98
#